data_AF-A0A0B0P8C4-F1
#
_entry.id   AF-A0A0B0P8C4-F1
#
_cell.length_a   1.000
_cell.length_b   1.000
_cell.length_c   1.000
_cell.angle_alpha   90.00
_cell.angle_beta   90.00
_cell.angle_gamma   90.00
#
_symmetry.space_group_name_H-M   'P 1'
#
loop_
_entity.id
_entity.type
_entity.pdbx_description
1 polymer ?
#
loop_
_entity_poly.entity_id
_entity_poly.type
_entity_poly.pdbx_seq_one_letter_code
_entity_poly.pdbx_strand_id
1 'polypeptide(L)'
;MAVPLLSKKIVKKRVKKFKRPQSDRKISVKTNWRRPKGIDSRVRRKFKGCTLMPNIGYGSDKKTRHYLPNGFKKFVVHNVQELELLMMHNRTYCAEIAHDVSTKKRKEIVERAAQLDEEMAVPLLSKKIVKKRVKKFKRPQSDRKISVKTNWRRPKGIDSRVRRKFKGCTLMPNIGYGSDKKTRHYLPNGFKKFVVHNVQELELLMMHNRTYCAEIAHDVSTKKRKEIVERAAQLDVVVTNKLARLRSQEDE
;
A
#
# COMPACT_ATOMS: atom_id res chain seq x y z
N MET A 1 -6.13 -8.38 -3.57
CA MET A 1 -5.05 -8.31 -2.55
C MET A 1 -4.76 -6.87 -2.13
N ALA A 2 -5.04 -6.55 -0.86
CA ALA A 2 -4.77 -5.24 -0.27
C ALA A 2 -3.27 -4.91 -0.22
N VAL A 3 -2.92 -3.61 -0.20
CA VAL A 3 -1.54 -3.15 0.03
C VAL A 3 -1.32 -2.97 1.53
N PRO A 4 -0.26 -3.58 2.13
CA PRO A 4 -0.01 -3.51 3.57
C PRO A 4 0.27 -2.09 4.04
N LEU A 5 -0.19 -1.73 5.25
CA LEU A 5 0.04 -0.41 5.85
C LEU A 5 1.51 -0.18 6.27
N LEU A 6 2.32 -1.23 6.40
CA LEU A 6 3.70 -1.11 6.84
C LEU A 6 4.60 -0.57 5.73
N SER A 7 4.98 0.71 5.83
CA SER A 7 5.93 1.36 4.91
C SER A 7 7.40 1.11 5.25
N LYS A 8 7.70 0.72 6.50
CA LYS A 8 9.07 0.48 6.97
C LYS A 8 9.60 -0.88 6.54
N LYS A 9 10.82 -0.89 5.97
CA LYS A 9 11.54 -2.12 5.65
C LYS A 9 11.82 -2.92 6.92
N ILE A 10 11.42 -4.19 6.93
CA ILE A 10 11.69 -5.11 8.05
C ILE A 10 13.16 -5.51 8.01
N VAL A 11 13.93 -5.06 9.00
CA VAL A 11 15.35 -5.42 9.15
C VAL A 11 15.49 -6.35 10.34
N LYS A 12 16.00 -7.57 10.10
CA LYS A 12 16.37 -8.51 11.15
C LYS A 12 17.83 -8.28 11.53
N LYS A 13 18.09 -7.91 12.78
CA LYS A 13 19.46 -7.77 13.32
C LYS A 13 20.25 -9.07 13.28
N ARG A 14 19.55 -10.21 13.26
CA ARG A 14 20.13 -11.55 13.08
C ARG A 14 19.12 -12.45 12.41
N VAL A 15 19.55 -13.20 11.40
CA VAL A 15 18.73 -14.19 10.69
C VAL A 15 19.03 -15.62 11.18
N LYS A 16 20.28 -15.90 11.55
CA LYS A 16 20.72 -17.23 12.01
C LYS A 16 20.14 -17.57 13.39
N LYS A 17 19.34 -18.64 13.46
CA LYS A 17 18.78 -19.18 14.72
C LYS A 17 19.89 -19.46 15.74
N PHE A 18 19.60 -19.22 17.01
CA PHE A 18 20.48 -19.64 18.10
C PHE A 18 20.40 -21.15 18.24
N LYS A 19 21.55 -21.82 18.13
CA LYS A 19 21.67 -23.28 18.25
C LYS A 19 22.34 -23.64 19.58
N ARG A 20 21.93 -24.76 20.18
CA ARG A 20 22.58 -25.29 21.39
C ARG A 20 24.06 -25.56 21.11
N PRO A 21 24.99 -25.22 22.02
CA PRO A 21 26.39 -25.59 21.87
C PRO A 21 26.56 -27.09 21.66
N GLN A 22 27.48 -27.49 20.77
CA GLN A 22 27.77 -28.89 20.39
C GLN A 22 26.66 -29.61 19.60
N SER A 23 25.52 -28.98 19.29
CA SER A 23 24.46 -29.59 18.46
C SER A 23 24.88 -29.85 17.01
N ASP A 24 25.93 -29.19 16.56
CA ASP A 24 26.62 -29.38 15.28
C ASP A 24 27.58 -30.58 15.30
N ARG A 25 28.02 -31.02 16.49
CA ARG A 25 29.03 -32.08 16.67
C ARG A 25 28.45 -33.38 17.23
N LYS A 26 27.32 -33.31 17.92
CA LYS A 26 26.69 -34.45 18.60
C LYS A 26 25.24 -34.58 18.18
N ILE A 27 24.90 -35.70 17.56
CA ILE A 27 23.53 -36.03 17.11
C ILE A 27 22.56 -36.08 18.30
N SER A 28 23.02 -36.55 19.47
CA SER A 28 22.22 -36.59 20.71
C SER A 28 21.83 -35.20 21.22
N VAL A 29 22.52 -34.14 20.80
CA VAL A 29 22.27 -32.77 21.24
C VAL A 29 21.34 -32.08 20.24
N LYS A 30 20.05 -32.01 20.59
CA LYS A 30 19.04 -31.27 19.80
C LYS A 30 19.48 -29.83 19.52
N THR A 31 19.13 -29.32 18.34
CA THR A 31 19.50 -27.97 17.86
C THR A 31 18.83 -26.82 18.61
N ASN A 32 17.74 -27.08 19.34
CA ASN A 32 16.99 -26.05 20.08
C ASN A 32 17.86 -25.40 21.16
N TRP A 33 17.95 -24.06 21.13
CA TRP A 33 18.74 -23.29 22.09
C TRP A 33 18.42 -23.69 23.54
N ARG A 34 19.46 -23.95 24.32
CA ARG A 34 19.39 -24.05 25.78
C ARG A 34 20.54 -23.25 26.36
N ARG A 35 20.26 -22.52 27.44
CA ARG A 35 21.28 -21.72 28.12
C ARG A 35 22.39 -22.66 28.64
N PRO A 36 23.67 -22.43 28.27
CA PRO A 36 24.77 -23.24 28.77
C PRO A 36 24.90 -23.08 30.30
N LYS A 37 25.13 -24.20 30.99
CA LYS A 37 25.36 -24.27 32.44
C LYS A 37 26.82 -24.67 32.72
N GLY A 38 27.25 -24.59 33.98
CA GLY A 38 28.61 -24.92 34.43
C GLY A 38 29.60 -23.76 34.39
N ILE A 39 30.55 -23.76 35.32
CA ILE A 39 31.57 -22.71 35.47
C ILE A 39 32.57 -22.71 34.31
N ASP A 40 32.91 -23.89 33.77
CA ASP A 40 33.89 -24.04 32.67
C ASP A 40 33.31 -23.81 31.28
N SER A 41 32.01 -23.52 31.18
CA SER A 41 31.37 -23.34 29.88
C SER A 41 31.90 -22.09 29.18
N ARG A 42 32.74 -22.32 28.14
CA ARG A 42 33.30 -21.26 27.29
C ARG A 42 32.23 -20.37 26.67
N VAL A 43 31.08 -20.95 26.30
CA VAL A 43 29.93 -20.22 25.77
C VAL A 43 29.29 -19.33 26.84
N ARG A 44 29.09 -19.85 28.06
CA ARG A 44 28.55 -19.07 29.19
C ARG A 44 29.45 -17.90 29.56
N ARG A 45 30.77 -18.13 29.55
CA ARG A 45 31.82 -17.15 29.79
C ARG A 45 32.11 -16.23 28.60
N LYS A 46 31.38 -16.40 27.48
CA LYS A 46 31.46 -15.55 26.28
C LYS A 46 32.86 -15.44 25.65
N PHE A 47 33.63 -16.53 25.66
CA PHE A 47 34.92 -16.57 24.95
C PHE A 47 34.75 -16.36 23.45
N LYS A 48 35.74 -15.72 22.81
CA LYS A 48 35.80 -15.51 21.35
C LYS A 48 35.75 -16.87 20.61
N GLY A 49 35.08 -16.90 19.46
CA GLY A 49 34.92 -18.11 18.63
C GLY A 49 33.81 -19.07 19.07
N CYS A 50 33.11 -18.79 20.17
CA CYS A 50 31.98 -19.60 20.65
C CYS A 50 30.65 -19.21 20.00
N THR A 51 29.67 -20.13 20.05
CA THR A 51 28.28 -19.85 19.62
C THR A 51 27.70 -18.67 20.42
N LEU A 52 27.20 -17.65 19.71
CA LEU A 52 26.59 -16.48 20.33
C LEU A 52 25.33 -16.84 21.15
N MET A 53 25.16 -16.20 22.31
CA MET A 53 23.96 -16.34 23.16
C MET A 53 22.87 -15.33 22.74
N PRO A 54 21.57 -15.67 22.90
CA PRO A 54 20.49 -14.70 22.83
C PRO A 54 20.70 -13.56 23.84
N ASN A 55 20.53 -12.33 23.38
CA ASN A 55 20.56 -11.12 24.19
C ASN A 55 19.48 -10.15 23.70
N ILE A 56 19.13 -9.14 24.52
CA ILE A 56 18.13 -8.11 24.19
C ILE A 56 18.48 -7.33 22.91
N GLY A 57 19.77 -7.13 22.62
CA GLY A 57 20.25 -6.40 21.46
C GLY A 57 19.81 -6.98 20.11
N TYR A 58 19.56 -8.30 20.03
CA TYR A 58 19.06 -8.97 18.81
C TYR A 58 17.54 -8.84 18.59
N GLY A 59 16.81 -8.15 19.48
CA GLY A 59 15.37 -7.91 19.34
C GLY A 59 15.03 -7.15 18.04
N SER A 60 13.89 -7.51 17.43
CA SER A 60 13.32 -6.76 16.32
C SER A 60 12.78 -5.41 16.81
N ASP A 61 12.79 -4.39 15.94
CA ASP A 61 12.19 -3.09 16.26
C ASP A 61 10.71 -3.25 16.65
N LYS A 62 10.26 -2.52 17.67
CA LYS A 62 8.90 -2.58 18.22
C LYS A 62 7.85 -2.33 17.14
N LYS A 63 8.14 -1.42 16.19
CA LYS A 63 7.23 -1.07 15.08
C LYS A 63 7.12 -2.16 14.00
N THR A 64 8.14 -3.02 13.85
CA THR A 64 8.17 -4.09 12.83
C THR A 64 8.05 -5.50 13.43
N ARG A 65 7.95 -5.60 14.76
CA ARG A 65 7.74 -6.86 15.48
C ARG A 65 6.43 -7.51 15.03
N HIS A 66 6.45 -8.83 14.84
CA HIS A 66 5.32 -9.67 14.40
C HIS A 66 4.82 -9.47 12.96
N TYR A 67 5.45 -8.58 12.18
CA TYR A 67 5.19 -8.52 10.75
C TYR A 67 5.95 -9.62 10.00
N LEU A 68 5.27 -10.20 9.02
CA LEU A 68 5.79 -11.07 8.00
C LEU A 68 6.63 -10.30 6.98
N PRO A 69 7.51 -10.97 6.22
CA PRO A 69 8.30 -10.32 5.16
C PRO A 69 7.46 -9.60 4.10
N ASN A 70 6.21 -10.04 3.89
CA ASN A 70 5.25 -9.42 2.97
C ASN A 70 4.60 -8.13 3.53
N GLY A 71 4.88 -7.74 4.78
CA GLY A 71 4.37 -6.52 5.40
C GLY A 71 3.05 -6.65 6.17
N PHE A 72 2.50 -7.87 6.30
CA PHE A 72 1.28 -8.14 7.08
C PHE A 72 1.58 -8.81 8.43
N LYS A 73 0.67 -8.72 9.39
CA LYS A 73 0.66 -9.54 10.60
C LYS A 73 -0.14 -10.82 10.34
N LYS A 74 0.23 -11.91 10.99
CA LYS A 74 -0.52 -13.17 10.94
C LYS A 74 -1.79 -13.04 11.78
N PHE A 75 -2.93 -13.43 11.22
CA PHE A 75 -4.17 -13.69 11.94
C PHE A 75 -4.55 -15.15 11.69
N VAL A 76 -4.62 -15.93 12.76
CA VAL A 76 -4.89 -17.37 12.67
C VAL A 76 -6.39 -17.54 12.60
N VAL A 77 -6.87 -18.19 11.54
CA VAL A 77 -8.30 -18.38 11.25
C VAL A 77 -8.69 -19.82 11.55
N HIS A 78 -9.73 -19.98 12.36
CA HIS A 78 -10.34 -21.27 12.71
C HIS A 78 -11.71 -21.49 12.06
N ASN A 79 -12.45 -20.41 11.77
CA ASN A 79 -13.80 -20.46 11.22
C ASN A 79 -14.02 -19.42 10.11
N VAL A 80 -15.18 -19.48 9.46
CA VAL A 80 -15.54 -18.58 8.35
C VAL A 80 -15.90 -17.17 8.85
N GLN A 81 -16.48 -17.04 10.05
CA GLN A 81 -16.85 -15.73 10.62
C GLN A 81 -15.62 -14.86 10.94
N GLU A 82 -14.51 -15.49 11.31
CA GLU A 82 -13.22 -14.84 11.55
C GLU A 82 -12.64 -14.18 10.28
N LEU A 83 -13.10 -14.56 9.08
CA LEU A 83 -12.75 -13.82 7.86
C LEU A 83 -13.37 -12.43 7.84
N GLU A 84 -14.58 -12.25 8.35
CA GLU A 84 -15.26 -10.95 8.36
C GLU A 84 -14.50 -9.95 9.27
N LEU A 85 -14.00 -10.44 10.41
CA LEU A 85 -13.07 -9.70 11.27
C LEU A 85 -11.76 -9.34 10.55
N LEU A 86 -11.23 -10.25 9.72
CA LEU A 86 -10.05 -9.96 8.90
C LEU A 86 -10.36 -8.89 7.84
N MET A 87 -11.57 -8.86 7.28
CA MET A 87 -11.95 -7.86 6.26
C MET A 87 -11.90 -6.44 6.79
N MET A 88 -12.27 -6.22 8.06
CA MET A 88 -12.17 -4.91 8.72
C MET A 88 -10.73 -4.42 8.88
N HIS A 89 -9.75 -5.33 8.83
CA HIS A 89 -8.33 -5.04 9.02
C HIS A 89 -7.43 -5.64 7.91
N ASN A 90 -7.97 -5.75 6.70
CA ASN A 90 -7.34 -6.43 5.56
C ASN A 90 -6.01 -5.79 5.08
N ARG A 91 -5.68 -4.58 5.54
CA ARG A 91 -4.41 -3.90 5.25
C ARG A 91 -3.32 -4.13 6.31
N THR A 92 -3.65 -4.71 7.46
CA THR A 92 -2.72 -4.99 8.55
C THR A 92 -2.50 -6.48 8.76
N TYR A 93 -3.53 -7.30 8.57
CA TYR A 93 -3.47 -8.74 8.79
C TYR A 93 -3.61 -9.55 7.51
N CYS A 94 -3.02 -10.74 7.49
CA CYS A 94 -3.29 -11.78 6.50
C CYS A 94 -3.78 -13.04 7.22
N ALA A 95 -4.68 -13.79 6.59
CA ALA A 95 -5.18 -15.05 7.13
C ALA A 95 -4.14 -16.16 7.04
N GLU A 96 -4.00 -16.92 8.11
CA GLU A 96 -3.29 -18.20 8.16
C GLU A 96 -4.26 -19.24 8.74
N ILE A 97 -4.64 -20.25 7.95
CA ILE A 97 -5.57 -21.27 8.44
C ILE A 97 -4.88 -22.13 9.50
N ALA A 98 -5.51 -22.25 10.68
CA ALA A 98 -4.93 -23.00 11.77
C ALA A 98 -4.70 -24.48 11.41
N HIS A 99 -3.63 -25.06 11.96
CA HIS A 99 -3.18 -26.40 11.61
C HIS A 99 -4.20 -27.52 11.95
N ASP A 100 -5.03 -27.27 12.95
CA ASP A 100 -6.05 -28.14 13.54
C ASP A 100 -7.41 -28.06 12.83
N VAL A 101 -7.55 -27.18 11.83
CA VAL A 101 -8.77 -27.09 11.02
C VAL A 101 -8.83 -28.26 10.03
N SER A 102 -9.95 -28.98 10.05
CA SER A 102 -10.21 -30.11 9.14
C SER A 102 -10.18 -29.70 7.67
N THR A 103 -9.89 -30.65 6.78
CA THR A 103 -9.81 -30.40 5.33
C THR A 103 -11.12 -29.86 4.73
N LYS A 104 -12.27 -30.31 5.24
CA LYS A 104 -13.59 -29.83 4.82
C LYS A 104 -13.79 -28.34 5.16
N LYS A 105 -13.51 -27.95 6.41
CA LYS A 105 -13.59 -26.54 6.84
C LYS A 105 -12.54 -25.67 6.16
N ARG A 106 -11.35 -26.20 5.87
CA ARG A 106 -10.32 -25.50 5.09
C ARG A 106 -10.83 -25.09 3.71
N LYS A 107 -11.53 -25.99 3.00
CA LYS A 107 -12.11 -25.65 1.68
C LYS A 107 -13.14 -24.54 1.80
N GLU A 108 -14.05 -24.63 2.76
CA GLU A 108 -15.09 -23.63 3.01
C GLU A 108 -14.49 -22.24 3.30
N ILE A 109 -13.45 -22.18 4.15
CA ILE A 109 -12.73 -20.93 4.45
C ILE A 109 -12.07 -20.35 3.20
N VAL A 110 -11.45 -21.19 2.36
CA VAL A 110 -10.78 -20.74 1.13
C VAL A 110 -11.78 -20.27 0.09
N GLU A 111 -12.90 -20.97 -0.10
CA GLU A 111 -13.97 -20.59 -1.02
C GLU A 111 -14.61 -19.27 -0.58
N ARG A 112 -14.91 -19.11 0.71
CA ARG A 112 -15.41 -17.82 1.23
C ARG A 112 -14.38 -16.70 1.08
N ALA A 113 -13.09 -16.98 1.33
CA ALA A 113 -12.02 -15.99 1.12
C ALA A 113 -11.97 -15.52 -0.34
N ALA A 114 -12.10 -16.45 -1.28
CA ALA A 114 -12.10 -16.12 -2.71
C ALA A 114 -13.30 -15.25 -3.09
N GLN A 115 -14.50 -15.58 -2.61
CA GLN A 115 -15.70 -14.76 -2.80
C GLN A 115 -15.52 -13.33 -2.24
N LEU A 116 -14.95 -13.21 -1.05
CA LEU A 116 -14.71 -11.93 -0.39
C LEU A 116 -13.59 -11.11 -1.07
N ASP A 117 -12.59 -11.76 -1.67
CA ASP A 117 -11.57 -11.11 -2.50
C ASP A 117 -12.14 -10.65 -3.86
N GLU A 118 -13.15 -11.34 -4.39
CA GLU A 118 -13.91 -10.92 -5.59
C GLU A 118 -14.88 -9.78 -5.31
N GLU A 119 -15.40 -9.68 -4.08
CA GLU A 119 -16.21 -8.55 -3.59
C GLU A 119 -15.41 -7.26 -3.38
N MET A 120 -14.09 -7.26 -3.59
CA MET A 120 -13.28 -6.03 -3.57
C MET A 120 -12.97 -5.60 -5.00
N ALA A 121 -13.34 -4.37 -5.37
CA ALA A 121 -13.09 -3.83 -6.70
C ALA A 121 -11.59 -3.82 -7.01
N VAL A 122 -11.13 -4.80 -7.80
CA VAL A 122 -9.78 -4.83 -8.37
C VAL A 122 -9.80 -4.09 -9.70
N PRO A 123 -8.88 -3.11 -9.91
CA PRO A 123 -8.85 -2.33 -11.14
C PRO A 123 -8.53 -3.20 -12.35
N LEU A 124 -9.26 -3.00 -13.46
CA LEU A 124 -9.05 -3.76 -14.71
C LEU A 124 -7.78 -3.38 -15.49
N LEU A 125 -7.09 -2.29 -15.10
CA LEU A 125 -5.94 -1.80 -15.84
C LEU A 125 -4.69 -2.66 -15.58
N SER A 126 -4.33 -3.49 -16.56
CA SER A 126 -3.08 -4.26 -16.55
C SER A 126 -1.86 -3.46 -17.01
N LYS A 127 -2.05 -2.47 -17.91
CA LYS A 127 -0.95 -1.70 -18.50
C LYS A 127 -0.40 -0.68 -17.51
N LYS A 128 0.91 -0.74 -17.26
CA LYS A 128 1.62 0.23 -16.41
C LYS A 128 1.42 1.67 -16.92
N ILE A 129 1.02 2.56 -16.01
CA ILE A 129 0.85 3.98 -16.30
C ILE A 129 2.23 4.64 -16.43
N VAL A 130 2.55 5.13 -17.63
CA VAL A 130 3.79 5.87 -17.91
C VAL A 130 3.45 7.30 -18.31
N LYS A 131 4.01 8.28 -17.59
CA LYS A 131 3.92 9.70 -17.94
C LYS A 131 5.23 10.12 -18.60
N LYS A 132 5.18 10.47 -19.90
CA LYS A 132 6.34 10.91 -20.69
C LYS A 132 7.02 12.16 -20.12
N ARG A 133 6.25 13.01 -19.44
CA ARG A 133 6.75 14.18 -18.74
C ARG A 133 5.90 14.44 -17.50
N VAL A 134 6.58 14.64 -16.37
CA VAL A 134 5.94 15.01 -15.10
C VAL A 134 6.09 16.51 -14.81
N LYS A 135 7.19 17.13 -15.28
CA LYS A 135 7.46 18.56 -15.07
C LYS A 135 6.44 19.43 -15.84
N LYS A 136 5.73 20.28 -15.09
CA LYS A 136 4.77 21.25 -15.64
C LYS A 136 5.43 22.16 -16.68
N PHE A 137 4.68 22.49 -17.73
CA PHE A 137 5.08 23.49 -18.71
C PHE A 137 4.83 24.88 -18.13
N LYS A 138 5.90 25.53 -17.67
CA LYS A 138 5.82 26.88 -17.10
C LYS A 138 5.93 27.94 -18.20
N ARG A 139 5.17 29.02 -18.06
CA ARG A 139 5.31 30.20 -18.94
C ARG A 139 6.72 30.79 -18.82
N PRO A 140 7.38 31.18 -19.92
CA PRO A 140 8.68 31.84 -19.84
C PRO A 140 8.61 33.11 -18.98
N GLN A 141 9.65 33.37 -18.18
CA GLN A 141 9.78 34.54 -17.28
C GLN A 141 8.79 34.58 -16.09
N SER A 142 7.96 33.56 -15.87
CA SER A 142 7.08 33.50 -14.70
C SER A 142 7.83 33.39 -13.37
N ASP A 143 9.09 32.98 -13.43
CA ASP A 143 10.03 32.92 -12.31
C ASP A 143 10.58 34.32 -11.94
N ARG A 144 10.62 35.25 -12.89
CA ARG A 144 11.17 36.60 -12.68
C ARG A 144 10.13 37.65 -12.35
N LYS A 145 8.90 37.50 -12.85
CA LYS A 145 7.81 38.47 -12.72
C LYS A 145 6.58 37.81 -12.11
N ILE A 146 6.16 38.27 -10.95
CA ILE A 146 4.96 37.77 -10.24
C ILE A 146 3.69 37.97 -11.08
N SER A 147 3.61 39.06 -11.86
CA SER A 147 2.52 39.34 -12.79
C SER A 147 2.39 38.28 -13.90
N VAL A 148 3.50 37.62 -14.24
CA VAL A 148 3.51 36.55 -15.25
C VAL A 148 3.18 35.23 -14.56
N LYS A 149 1.90 34.86 -14.58
CA LYS A 149 1.41 33.58 -14.03
C LYS A 149 2.11 32.37 -14.66
N THR A 150 2.29 31.31 -13.88
CA THR A 150 3.00 30.08 -14.26
C THR A 150 2.28 29.24 -15.33
N ASN A 151 0.98 29.47 -15.55
CA ASN A 151 0.16 28.77 -16.54
C ASN A 151 0.71 28.97 -17.97
N TRP A 152 0.91 27.87 -18.69
CA TRP A 152 1.48 27.90 -20.04
C TRP A 152 0.69 28.80 -20.98
N ARG A 153 1.42 29.64 -21.73
CA ARG A 153 0.90 30.40 -22.89
C ARG A 153 1.94 30.31 -23.99
N ARG A 154 1.49 30.11 -25.23
CA ARG A 154 2.40 30.01 -26.39
C ARG A 154 3.07 31.36 -26.64
N PRO A 155 4.42 31.46 -26.63
CA PRO A 155 5.10 32.71 -26.94
C PRO A 155 4.91 33.09 -28.41
N LYS A 156 4.53 34.35 -28.66
CA LYS A 156 4.24 34.87 -30.00
C LYS A 156 5.37 35.72 -30.59
N GLY A 157 6.15 36.41 -29.75
CA GLY A 157 7.17 37.37 -30.18
C GLY A 157 8.29 36.77 -31.04
N ILE A 158 8.80 37.56 -31.97
CA ILE A 158 9.75 37.09 -32.98
C ILE A 158 11.06 36.60 -32.37
N ASP A 159 11.58 37.29 -31.35
CA ASP A 159 12.85 37.02 -30.65
C ASP A 159 12.74 36.04 -29.48
N SER A 160 11.56 35.46 -29.28
CA SER A 160 11.39 34.49 -28.20
C SER A 160 12.24 33.24 -28.46
N ARG A 161 13.28 33.06 -27.64
CA ARG A 161 14.14 31.87 -27.65
C ARG A 161 13.35 30.56 -27.50
N VAL A 162 12.26 30.60 -26.71
CA VAL A 162 11.36 29.46 -26.52
C VAL A 162 10.55 29.16 -27.79
N ARG A 163 10.04 30.19 -28.49
CA ARG A 163 9.34 30.03 -29.78
C ARG A 163 10.26 29.44 -30.85
N ARG A 164 11.52 29.91 -30.89
CA ARG A 164 12.58 29.44 -31.80
C ARG A 164 13.22 28.10 -31.35
N LYS A 165 12.77 27.50 -30.23
CA LYS A 165 13.21 26.19 -29.70
C LYS A 165 14.72 26.09 -29.40
N PHE A 166 15.34 27.16 -28.91
CA PHE A 166 16.74 27.11 -28.47
C PHE A 166 16.95 26.09 -27.35
N LYS A 167 18.09 25.39 -27.38
CA LYS A 167 18.51 24.48 -26.29
C LYS A 167 18.68 25.27 -24.98
N GLY A 168 18.40 24.61 -23.85
CA GLY A 168 18.46 25.22 -22.52
C GLY A 168 17.25 26.06 -22.11
N CYS A 169 16.33 26.38 -23.03
CA CYS A 169 15.08 27.06 -22.72
C CYS A 169 13.97 26.09 -22.25
N THR A 170 12.88 26.64 -21.72
CA THR A 170 11.70 25.84 -21.37
C THR A 170 11.10 25.20 -22.62
N LEU A 171 10.85 23.89 -22.54
CA LEU A 171 10.26 23.12 -23.64
C LEU A 171 8.79 23.51 -23.85
N MET A 172 8.34 23.50 -25.11
CA MET A 172 6.94 23.75 -25.47
C MET A 172 6.10 22.46 -25.40
N PRO A 173 4.83 22.53 -24.95
CA PRO A 173 3.91 21.41 -25.09
C PRO A 173 3.72 21.02 -26.55
N ASN A 174 3.70 19.72 -26.82
CA ASN A 174 3.43 19.12 -28.12
C ASN A 174 2.68 17.79 -27.94
N ILE A 175 2.16 17.22 -29.02
CA ILE A 175 1.42 15.96 -29.00
C ILE A 175 2.29 14.76 -28.60
N GLY A 176 3.61 14.84 -28.84
CA GLY A 176 4.58 13.82 -28.47
C GLY A 176 4.63 13.53 -26.97
N TYR A 177 4.35 14.52 -26.12
CA TYR A 177 4.24 14.35 -24.66
C TYR A 177 2.93 13.71 -24.20
N GLY A 178 1.97 13.46 -25.09
CA GLY A 178 0.71 12.79 -24.77
C GLY A 178 0.91 11.41 -24.15
N SER A 179 0.14 11.11 -23.10
CA SER A 179 0.09 9.77 -22.49
C SER A 179 -0.57 8.78 -23.44
N ASP A 180 -0.28 7.49 -23.25
CA ASP A 180 -0.93 6.42 -24.02
C ASP A 180 -2.45 6.45 -23.85
N LYS A 181 -3.19 6.20 -24.94
CA LYS A 181 -4.66 6.30 -25.00
C LYS A 181 -5.33 5.41 -23.94
N LYS A 182 -4.81 4.20 -23.72
CA LYS A 182 -5.34 3.25 -22.72
C LYS A 182 -5.12 3.70 -21.27
N THR A 183 -4.05 4.45 -21.00
CA THR A 183 -3.69 4.91 -19.63
C THR A 183 -4.04 6.38 -19.37
N ARG A 184 -4.62 7.06 -20.36
CA ARG A 184 -5.03 8.46 -20.26
C ARG A 184 -6.17 8.56 -19.23
N HIS A 185 -6.10 9.59 -18.37
CA HIS A 185 -7.08 9.85 -17.29
C HIS A 185 -7.16 8.83 -16.15
N TYR A 186 -6.31 7.80 -16.14
CA TYR A 186 -6.18 6.92 -14.98
C TYR A 186 -5.40 7.56 -13.85
N LEU A 187 -5.87 7.31 -12.64
CA LEU A 187 -5.20 7.57 -11.38
C LEU A 187 -4.10 6.51 -11.11
N PRO A 188 -3.15 6.79 -10.21
CA PRO A 188 -2.12 5.83 -9.81
C PRO A 188 -2.66 4.54 -9.18
N ASN A 189 -3.90 4.57 -8.65
CA ASN A 189 -4.58 3.41 -8.08
C ASN A 189 -5.17 2.45 -9.14
N GLY A 190 -5.07 2.78 -10.43
CA GLY A 190 -5.57 1.94 -11.52
C GLY A 190 -7.02 2.21 -11.93
N PHE A 191 -7.70 3.18 -11.32
CA PHE A 191 -9.06 3.58 -11.67
C PHE A 191 -9.10 4.90 -12.44
N LYS A 192 -10.19 5.16 -13.16
CA LYS A 192 -10.56 6.49 -13.64
C LYS A 192 -11.37 7.21 -12.57
N LYS A 193 -11.14 8.50 -12.39
CA LYS A 193 -11.95 9.28 -11.44
C LYS A 193 -13.29 9.66 -12.04
N PHE A 194 -14.35 9.51 -11.26
CA PHE A 194 -15.68 10.04 -11.54
C PHE A 194 -16.09 10.94 -10.37
N VAL A 195 -16.42 12.19 -10.64
CA VAL A 195 -16.82 13.14 -9.60
C VAL A 195 -18.30 12.95 -9.31
N VAL A 196 -18.65 12.80 -8.03
CA VAL A 196 -20.00 12.45 -7.58
C VAL A 196 -20.57 13.57 -6.70
N HIS A 197 -21.78 14.02 -6.99
CA HIS A 197 -22.47 15.08 -6.23
C HIS A 197 -23.58 14.53 -5.32
N ASN A 198 -24.20 13.41 -5.69
CA ASN A 198 -25.33 12.82 -4.97
C ASN A 198 -25.22 11.28 -4.91
N VAL A 199 -26.15 10.65 -4.20
CA VAL A 199 -26.19 9.19 -4.02
C VAL A 199 -26.60 8.46 -5.30
N GLN A 200 -27.47 9.06 -6.13
CA GLN A 200 -27.95 8.46 -7.39
C GLN A 200 -26.82 8.30 -8.41
N GLU A 201 -25.88 9.24 -8.45
CA GLU A 201 -24.71 9.17 -9.34
C GLU A 201 -23.76 8.02 -8.99
N LEU A 202 -23.85 7.43 -7.78
CA LEU A 202 -23.12 6.20 -7.45
C LEU A 202 -23.70 4.98 -8.17
N GLU A 203 -24.99 4.99 -8.50
CA GLU A 203 -25.63 3.84 -9.17
C GLU A 203 -25.11 3.66 -10.59
N LEU A 204 -24.74 4.76 -11.26
CA LEU A 204 -24.00 4.73 -12.53
C LEU A 204 -22.66 3.99 -12.43
N LEU A 205 -22.05 3.99 -11.25
CA LEU A 205 -20.78 3.30 -10.99
C LEU A 205 -20.98 1.83 -10.62
N MET A 206 -22.20 1.36 -10.36
CA MET A 206 -22.47 -0.05 -10.03
C MET A 206 -22.02 -0.98 -11.16
N MET A 207 -22.30 -0.61 -12.41
CA MET A 207 -21.85 -1.39 -13.60
C MET A 207 -20.36 -1.19 -13.94
N HIS A 208 -19.70 -0.22 -13.32
CA HIS A 208 -18.37 0.25 -13.71
C HIS A 208 -17.37 0.33 -12.55
N ASN A 209 -17.68 -0.33 -11.43
CA ASN A 209 -16.94 -0.30 -10.16
C ASN A 209 -15.47 -0.72 -10.31
N ARG A 210 -15.13 -1.59 -11.26
CA ARG A 210 -13.74 -2.03 -11.55
C ARG A 210 -12.95 -1.10 -12.47
N THR A 211 -13.61 -0.13 -13.12
CA THR A 211 -12.96 0.84 -14.02
C THR A 211 -12.89 2.23 -13.41
N TYR A 212 -13.92 2.63 -12.66
CA TYR A 212 -14.05 3.96 -12.10
C TYR A 212 -14.04 3.92 -10.57
N CYS A 213 -13.52 5.00 -9.98
CA CYS A 213 -13.63 5.27 -8.57
C CYS A 213 -14.37 6.60 -8.36
N ALA A 214 -15.11 6.70 -7.28
CA ALA A 214 -15.84 7.91 -6.90
C ALA A 214 -14.90 8.94 -6.24
N GLU A 215 -15.01 10.20 -6.64
CA GLU A 215 -14.43 11.36 -5.98
C GLU A 215 -15.59 12.27 -5.56
N ILE A 216 -15.87 12.38 -4.26
CA ILE A 216 -16.99 13.19 -3.78
C ILE A 216 -16.68 14.66 -4.02
N ALA A 217 -17.58 15.38 -4.68
CA ALA A 217 -17.40 16.78 -5.03
C ALA A 217 -17.20 17.67 -3.79
N HIS A 218 -16.55 18.82 -3.98
CA HIS A 218 -16.13 19.70 -2.89
C HIS A 218 -17.30 20.43 -2.21
N ASP A 219 -18.39 20.63 -2.94
CA ASP A 219 -19.63 21.32 -2.58
C ASP A 219 -20.57 20.47 -1.71
N VAL A 220 -20.34 19.15 -1.66
CA VAL A 220 -21.18 18.24 -0.87
C VAL A 220 -20.95 18.42 0.63
N SER A 221 -22.04 18.66 1.36
CA SER A 221 -22.06 18.82 2.83
C SER A 221 -21.72 17.52 3.56
N THR A 222 -21.21 17.62 4.78
CA THR A 222 -20.74 16.47 5.58
C THR A 222 -21.80 15.38 5.78
N LYS A 223 -23.06 15.76 6.03
CA LYS A 223 -24.18 14.83 6.16
C LYS A 223 -24.37 13.98 4.90
N LYS A 224 -24.46 14.63 3.73
CA LYS A 224 -24.58 13.94 2.43
C LYS A 224 -23.32 13.12 2.10
N ARG A 225 -22.13 13.58 2.49
CA ARG A 225 -20.89 12.80 2.32
C ARG A 225 -20.96 11.47 3.07
N LYS A 226 -21.51 11.44 4.28
CA LYS A 226 -21.69 10.20 5.05
C LYS A 226 -22.59 9.21 4.31
N GLU A 227 -23.75 9.68 3.83
CA GLU A 227 -24.70 8.88 3.03
C GLU A 227 -24.05 8.31 1.75
N ILE A 228 -23.30 9.14 1.01
CA ILE A 228 -22.56 8.71 -0.19
C ILE A 228 -21.50 7.66 0.16
N VAL A 229 -20.77 7.83 1.26
CA VAL A 229 -19.74 6.87 1.68
C VAL A 229 -20.35 5.53 2.10
N GLU A 230 -21.47 5.55 2.82
CA GLU A 230 -22.20 4.34 3.23
C GLU A 230 -22.76 3.61 2.00
N ARG A 231 -23.40 4.33 1.07
CA ARG A 231 -23.91 3.74 -0.17
C ARG A 231 -22.78 3.19 -1.05
N ALA A 232 -21.67 3.92 -1.17
CA ALA A 232 -20.52 3.46 -1.94
C ALA A 232 -19.91 2.18 -1.36
N ALA A 233 -19.94 2.00 -0.03
CA ALA A 233 -19.51 0.76 0.60
C ALA A 233 -20.43 -0.43 0.27
N GLN A 234 -21.74 -0.21 0.18
CA GLN A 234 -22.70 -1.24 -0.23
C GLN A 234 -22.51 -1.69 -1.69
N LEU A 235 -22.15 -0.75 -2.56
CA LEU A 235 -21.96 -0.99 -4.00
C LEU A 235 -20.52 -1.43 -4.36
N ASP A 236 -19.65 -1.60 -3.37
CA ASP A 236 -18.20 -1.82 -3.53
C ASP A 236 -17.54 -0.83 -4.53
N VAL A 237 -17.89 0.45 -4.38
CA VAL A 237 -17.28 1.54 -5.15
C VAL A 237 -16.15 2.17 -4.32
N VAL A 238 -14.94 2.15 -4.87
CA VAL A 238 -13.79 2.78 -4.23
C VAL A 238 -13.95 4.30 -4.24
N VAL A 239 -13.95 4.93 -3.07
CA VAL A 239 -14.01 6.40 -2.90
C VAL A 239 -12.62 6.95 -2.59
N THR A 240 -12.12 7.90 -3.40
CA THR A 240 -10.76 8.46 -3.25
C THR A 240 -10.61 9.35 -2.03
N ASN A 241 -11.62 10.15 -1.72
CA ASN A 241 -11.63 11.14 -0.64
C ASN A 241 -12.61 10.76 0.49
N LYS A 242 -12.67 9.46 0.83
CA LYS A 242 -13.58 8.88 1.84
C LYS A 242 -13.56 9.61 3.19
N LEU A 243 -12.37 9.98 3.67
CA LEU A 243 -12.19 10.60 4.99
C LEU A 243 -12.28 12.13 4.98
N ALA A 244 -12.45 12.77 3.82
CA ALA A 244 -12.42 14.22 3.73
C ALA A 244 -13.69 14.83 4.36
N ARG A 245 -13.49 15.82 5.25
CA ARG A 245 -14.54 16.54 6.02
C ARG A 245 -15.33 15.68 7.02
N LEU A 246 -14.92 14.43 7.25
CA LEU A 246 -15.57 13.48 8.17
C LEU A 246 -14.67 13.12 9.37
N ARG A 247 -13.59 13.87 9.60
CA ARG A 247 -12.66 13.62 10.73
C ARG A 247 -13.17 14.27 12.01
N SER A 248 -13.10 13.53 13.12
CA SER A 248 -13.24 14.07 14.47
C SER A 248 -11.95 14.81 14.86
N GLN A 249 -12.05 15.69 15.86
CA GLN A 249 -10.91 16.44 16.40
C GLN A 249 -9.83 15.54 17.05
N GLU A 250 -10.19 14.29 17.37
CA GLU A 250 -9.29 13.26 17.92
C GLU A 250 -8.47 12.51 16.85
N ASP A 251 -8.81 12.66 15.56
CA ASP A 251 -8.20 11.92 14.43
C ASP A 251 -7.08 12.70 13.70
N GLU A 252 -6.56 13.78 14.29
CA GLU A 252 -5.50 14.63 13.73
C GLU A 252 -4.07 14.15 14.07
#